data_AF-A0A212EUB5-F1
#
_entry.id   AF-A0A212EUB5-F1
#
_cell.length_a   1.000
_cell.length_b   1.000
_cell.length_c   1.000
_cell.angle_alpha   90.00
_cell.angle_beta   90.00
_cell.angle_gamma   90.00
#
_symmetry.space_group_name_H-M   'P 1'
#
loop_
_entity.id
_entity.type
_entity.pdbx_description
1 polymer ?
#
loop_
_entity_poly.entity_id
_entity_poly.type
_entity_poly.pdbx_seq_one_letter_code
_entity_poly.pdbx_strand_id
1 'polypeptide(L)'
;MSQWKFVTNITEYNRRRMLEELALSSKFEKLSWRKAAAYDGSRLSDPQNRRQLSRIIQNSRAALSDDKFSEIQQLITEMKELYNSAKICPYGQKPYDPHIPKVLPTSTETPDSTKDHQTYQLTNQPYQHYQPYQENTDYPNYCDMQLDPEITRILAHSRIENELLYVWKSFRDQTGPKLKNRFMRYVQLANEAAVKTGFKDAGDQMRAAYEDPSFRASVEEIYNQIIPLYKQLFTYVRRKLLLRYGDKSVRPDGPIPAHLLGNMWAQNWKSIMDLVMPFPQAPNVDVTSEMLRQGFTPL
;
A
#
# COMPACT_ATOMS: atom_id res chain seq x y z
N MET A 1 -11.29 5.99 21.58
CA MET A 1 -12.20 4.82 21.44
C MET A 1 -12.98 4.90 20.13
N SER A 2 -13.27 6.10 19.61
CA SER A 2 -14.02 6.27 18.36
C SER A 2 -13.28 5.80 17.11
N GLN A 3 -11.94 5.79 17.10
CA GLN A 3 -11.17 5.17 16.01
C GLN A 3 -11.50 3.68 15.88
N TRP A 4 -11.53 2.92 16.99
CA TRP A 4 -11.91 1.51 16.99
C TRP A 4 -13.36 1.29 16.52
N LYS A 5 -14.28 2.15 16.98
CA LYS A 5 -15.69 2.09 16.56
C LYS A 5 -15.87 2.35 15.07
N PHE A 6 -15.10 3.26 14.48
CA PHE A 6 -15.15 3.51 13.05
C PHE A 6 -14.61 2.33 12.23
N VAL A 7 -13.47 1.74 12.62
CA VAL A 7 -12.90 0.61 11.86
C VAL A 7 -13.72 -0.68 11.99
N THR A 8 -14.45 -0.87 13.09
CA THR A 8 -15.36 -2.02 13.26
C THR A 8 -16.77 -1.77 12.73
N ASN A 9 -17.16 -0.51 12.52
CA ASN A 9 -18.46 -0.12 11.98
C ASN A 9 -18.33 1.18 11.15
N ILE A 10 -18.09 1.02 9.85
CA ILE A 10 -17.80 2.12 8.92
C ILE A 10 -19.11 2.83 8.55
N THR A 11 -19.38 3.94 9.23
CA THR A 11 -20.51 4.85 8.93
C THR A 11 -20.04 6.30 8.97
N GLU A 12 -20.76 7.19 8.27
CA GLU A 12 -20.49 8.63 8.30
C GLU A 12 -20.61 9.21 9.72
N TYR A 13 -21.53 8.68 10.54
CA TYR A 13 -21.65 9.06 11.95
C TYR A 13 -20.38 8.71 12.74
N ASN A 14 -19.90 7.47 12.65
CA ASN A 14 -18.69 7.04 13.36
C ASN A 14 -17.43 7.74 12.83
N ARG A 15 -17.38 8.04 11.52
CA ARG A 15 -16.32 8.85 10.92
C ARG A 15 -16.26 10.24 11.56
N ARG A 16 -17.41 10.91 11.67
CA ARG A 16 -17.51 12.23 12.30
C ARG A 16 -17.06 12.21 13.76
N ARG A 17 -17.53 11.23 14.55
CA ARG A 17 -17.11 11.05 15.95
C ARG A 17 -15.62 10.80 16.10
N MET A 18 -15.03 10.00 15.21
CA MET A 18 -13.59 9.77 15.18
C MET A 18 -12.83 11.09 14.91
N LEU A 19 -13.27 11.87 13.94
CA LEU A 19 -12.64 13.17 13.61
C LEU A 19 -12.75 14.17 14.78
N GLU A 20 -13.89 14.22 15.46
CA GLU A 20 -14.09 15.03 16.68
C GLU A 20 -13.13 14.61 17.80
N GLU A 21 -12.99 13.30 18.08
CA GLU A 21 -12.04 12.79 19.08
C GLU A 21 -10.58 13.12 18.71
N LEU A 22 -10.20 13.00 17.43
CA LEU A 22 -8.87 13.36 16.95
C LEU A 22 -8.58 14.85 17.14
N ALA A 23 -9.57 15.72 16.85
CA ALA A 23 -9.43 17.16 17.08
C ALA A 23 -9.27 17.50 18.57
N LEU A 24 -10.03 16.84 19.46
CA LEU A 24 -9.87 17.00 20.91
C LEU A 24 -8.50 16.52 21.40
N SER A 25 -8.04 15.38 20.90
CA SER A 25 -6.72 14.83 21.22
C SER A 25 -5.60 15.77 20.79
N SER A 26 -5.69 16.36 19.59
CA SER A 26 -4.73 17.33 19.08
C SER A 26 -4.68 18.62 19.92
N LYS A 27 -5.85 19.11 20.39
CA LYS A 27 -5.93 20.24 21.34
C LYS A 27 -5.28 19.89 22.68
N PHE A 28 -5.55 18.70 23.21
CA PHE A 28 -4.96 18.23 24.46
C PHE A 28 -3.43 18.11 24.35
N GLU A 29 -2.92 17.57 23.25
CA GLU A 29 -1.49 17.49 22.95
C GLU A 29 -0.85 18.88 22.99
N LYS A 30 -1.46 19.84 22.29
CA LYS A 30 -0.97 21.23 22.25
C LYS A 30 -0.90 21.89 23.62
N LEU A 31 -1.97 21.76 24.42
CA LEU A 31 -2.03 22.33 25.77
C LEU A 31 -1.04 21.65 26.72
N SER A 32 -0.92 20.32 26.63
CA SER A 32 0.01 19.54 27.44
C SER A 32 1.45 19.92 27.12
N TRP A 33 1.79 20.05 25.83
CA TRP A 33 3.10 20.51 25.39
C TRP A 33 3.42 21.91 25.93
N ARG A 34 2.49 22.88 25.85
CA ARG A 34 2.70 24.23 26.39
C ARG A 34 3.05 24.22 27.88
N LYS A 35 2.32 23.42 28.67
CA LYS A 35 2.59 23.29 30.11
C LYS A 35 3.93 22.61 30.39
N ALA A 36 4.22 21.53 29.66
CA ALA A 36 5.46 20.78 29.80
C ALA A 36 6.69 21.63 29.41
N ALA A 37 6.63 22.33 28.28
CA ALA A 37 7.72 23.16 27.77
C ALA A 37 8.00 24.39 28.66
N ALA A 38 7.02 24.85 29.45
CA ALA A 38 7.21 25.93 30.41
C ALA A 38 7.87 25.48 31.72
N TYR A 39 7.96 24.18 31.97
CA TYR A 39 8.53 23.63 33.20
C TYR A 39 10.05 23.42 33.06
N ASP A 40 10.81 23.87 34.05
CA ASP A 40 12.25 23.63 34.14
C ASP A 40 12.56 22.20 34.59
N GLY A 41 12.78 21.31 33.63
CA GLY A 41 13.04 19.89 33.85
C GLY A 41 14.30 19.58 34.67
N SER A 42 15.23 20.54 34.83
CA SER A 42 16.42 20.35 35.67
C SER A 42 16.08 20.21 37.16
N ARG A 43 14.91 20.72 37.57
CA ARG A 43 14.39 20.67 38.94
C ARG A 43 13.86 19.28 39.34
N LEU A 44 13.64 18.40 38.37
CA LEU A 44 13.21 17.03 38.64
C LEU A 44 14.43 16.20 39.06
N SER A 45 14.46 15.79 40.32
CA SER A 45 15.49 14.89 40.87
C SER A 45 15.40 13.49 40.26
N ASP A 46 14.19 12.95 40.11
CA ASP A 46 13.95 11.63 39.55
C ASP A 46 14.22 11.57 38.02
N PRO A 47 15.16 10.74 37.56
CA PRO A 47 15.44 10.53 36.14
C PRO A 47 14.23 10.08 35.33
N GLN A 48 13.31 9.29 35.90
CA GLN A 48 12.13 8.80 35.17
C GLN A 48 11.14 9.92 34.89
N ASN A 49 10.87 10.78 35.88
CA ASN A 49 10.03 11.96 35.69
C ASN A 49 10.64 12.93 34.67
N ARG A 50 11.96 13.12 34.71
CA ARG A 50 12.68 13.94 33.72
C ARG A 50 12.54 13.37 32.31
N ARG A 51 12.65 12.05 32.17
CA ARG A 51 12.45 11.34 30.90
C ARG A 51 11.03 11.51 30.38
N GLN A 52 10.01 11.33 31.22
CA GLN A 52 8.60 11.52 30.85
C GLN A 52 8.34 12.95 30.33
N LEU A 53 8.83 13.96 31.05
CA LEU A 53 8.73 15.36 30.62
C LEU A 53 9.42 15.59 29.27
N SER A 54 10.64 15.08 29.11
CA SER A 54 11.41 15.17 27.85
C SER A 54 10.62 14.55 26.69
N ARG A 55 9.98 13.40 26.88
CA ARG A 55 9.18 12.73 25.84
C ARG A 55 7.96 13.54 25.42
N ILE A 56 7.27 14.21 26.35
CA ILE A 56 6.14 15.08 26.02
C ILE A 56 6.58 16.26 25.14
N ILE A 57 7.73 16.85 25.46
CA ILE A 57 8.26 18.02 24.75
C ILE A 57 8.83 17.63 23.37
N GLN A 58 9.62 16.56 23.32
CA GLN A 58 10.43 16.21 22.16
C GLN A 58 9.67 15.42 21.09
N ASN A 59 8.69 14.59 21.44
CA ASN A 59 7.99 13.76 20.46
C ASN A 59 6.82 14.48 19.77
N SER A 60 6.53 15.72 20.15
CA SER A 60 5.35 16.44 19.66
C SER A 60 5.69 17.44 18.56
N ARG A 61 4.73 17.66 17.66
CA ARG A 61 4.73 18.76 16.68
C ARG A 61 4.11 20.04 17.24
N ALA A 62 3.62 20.00 18.48
CA ALA A 62 3.00 21.11 19.18
C ALA A 62 3.92 22.31 19.39
N ALA A 63 5.23 22.18 19.13
CA ALA A 63 6.18 23.28 19.13
C ALA A 63 5.94 24.34 18.02
N LEU A 64 5.18 23.99 16.97
CA LEU A 64 4.79 24.95 15.91
C LEU A 64 3.88 26.07 16.45
N SER A 65 3.67 27.14 15.68
CA SER A 65 2.57 28.08 15.96
C SER A 65 1.21 27.39 15.81
N ASP A 66 0.13 27.98 16.34
CA ASP A 66 -1.21 27.37 16.29
C ASP A 66 -1.69 27.18 14.83
N ASP A 67 -1.42 28.16 13.97
CA ASP A 67 -1.75 28.10 12.54
C ASP A 67 -0.99 26.96 11.84
N LYS A 68 0.33 26.88 12.04
CA LYS A 68 1.18 25.85 11.43
C LYS A 68 0.89 24.45 11.99
N PHE A 69 0.54 24.36 13.27
CA PHE A 69 0.11 23.11 13.89
C PHE A 69 -1.22 22.63 13.30
N SER A 70 -2.17 23.54 13.06
CA SER A 70 -3.42 23.21 12.39
C SER A 70 -3.18 22.81 10.94
N GLU A 71 -2.32 23.54 10.23
CA GLU A 71 -1.92 23.26 8.84
C GLU A 71 -1.33 21.85 8.69
N ILE A 72 -0.39 21.46 9.55
CA ILE A 72 0.23 20.12 9.46
C ILE A 72 -0.78 19.00 9.72
N GLN A 73 -1.74 19.19 10.65
CA GLN A 73 -2.79 18.20 10.90
C GLN A 73 -3.76 18.07 9.71
N GLN A 74 -4.11 19.20 9.09
CA GLN A 74 -4.91 19.22 7.87
C GLN A 74 -4.19 18.50 6.72
N LEU A 75 -2.90 18.81 6.48
CA LEU A 75 -2.11 18.16 5.43
C LEU A 75 -2.05 16.65 5.60
N ILE A 76 -1.87 16.14 6.82
CA ILE A 76 -1.86 14.70 7.11
C ILE A 76 -3.20 14.07 6.77
N THR A 77 -4.30 14.74 7.14
CA THR A 77 -5.65 14.25 6.89
C THR A 77 -5.94 14.22 5.39
N GLU A 78 -5.66 15.32 4.68
CA GLU A 78 -5.84 15.40 3.23
C GLU A 78 -5.01 14.35 2.48
N MET A 79 -3.74 14.14 2.86
CA MET A 79 -2.90 13.13 2.24
C MET A 79 -3.46 11.72 2.43
N LYS A 80 -3.98 11.40 3.63
CA LYS A 80 -4.62 10.10 3.90
C LYS A 80 -5.89 9.91 3.05
N GLU A 81 -6.73 10.94 2.96
CA GLU A 81 -7.96 10.87 2.18
C GLU A 81 -7.69 10.74 0.68
N LEU A 82 -6.74 11.52 0.13
CA LEU A 82 -6.34 11.42 -1.27
C LEU A 82 -5.83 10.02 -1.64
N TYR A 83 -5.11 9.39 -0.73
CA TYR A 83 -4.60 8.04 -0.93
C TYR A 83 -5.72 6.99 -0.85
N ASN A 84 -6.56 7.05 0.18
CA ASN A 84 -7.60 6.06 0.45
C ASN A 84 -8.80 6.16 -0.52
N SER A 85 -9.06 7.33 -1.08
CA SER A 85 -10.14 7.56 -2.04
C SER A 85 -9.71 7.43 -3.51
N ALA A 86 -8.44 7.10 -3.75
CA ALA A 86 -7.92 6.95 -5.10
C ALA A 86 -8.62 5.81 -5.83
N LYS A 87 -9.06 6.12 -7.05
CA LYS A 87 -9.88 5.26 -7.91
C LYS A 87 -9.26 5.20 -9.30
N ILE A 88 -9.26 4.01 -9.90
CA ILE A 88 -8.82 3.81 -11.29
C ILE A 88 -9.86 3.05 -12.10
N CYS A 89 -9.80 3.15 -13.42
CA CYS A 89 -10.66 2.36 -14.29
C CYS A 89 -10.07 0.95 -14.51
N PRO A 90 -10.89 -0.05 -14.87
CA PRO A 90 -10.43 -1.36 -15.31
C PRO A 90 -9.53 -1.27 -16.55
N TYR A 91 -8.56 -2.19 -16.62
CA TYR A 91 -7.72 -2.36 -17.80
C TYR A 91 -8.58 -2.71 -19.03
N GLY A 92 -8.35 -2.02 -20.16
CA GLY A 92 -9.09 -2.24 -21.41
C GLY A 92 -10.36 -1.39 -21.59
N GLN A 93 -10.83 -0.66 -20.56
CA GLN A 93 -11.96 0.27 -20.70
C GLN A 93 -11.49 1.71 -20.99
N LYS A 94 -12.14 2.40 -21.94
CA LYS A 94 -11.97 3.84 -22.17
C LYS A 94 -12.89 4.63 -21.22
N PRO A 95 -12.50 5.83 -20.74
CA PRO A 95 -13.38 6.69 -19.96
C PRO A 95 -14.70 6.94 -20.70
N TYR A 96 -15.83 6.89 -20.00
CA TYR A 96 -17.12 7.22 -20.59
C TYR A 96 -17.13 8.66 -21.13
N ASP A 97 -17.34 8.80 -22.44
CA ASP A 97 -17.56 10.08 -23.12
C ASP A 97 -19.07 10.28 -23.35
N PRO A 98 -19.71 11.28 -22.70
CA PRO A 98 -21.13 11.55 -22.86
C PRO A 98 -21.52 12.02 -24.28
N HIS A 99 -20.57 12.27 -25.17
CA HIS A 99 -20.81 12.69 -26.56
C HIS A 99 -20.85 11.54 -27.57
N ILE A 100 -20.67 10.27 -27.15
CA ILE A 100 -20.74 9.10 -28.03
C ILE A 100 -22.06 8.35 -27.80
N PRO A 101 -22.98 8.31 -28.79
CA PRO A 101 -24.26 7.60 -28.66
C PRO A 101 -24.07 6.09 -28.51
N LYS A 102 -24.83 5.47 -27.59
CA LYS A 102 -24.86 4.02 -27.39
C LYS A 102 -25.48 3.34 -28.62
N VAL A 103 -24.79 2.37 -29.22
CA VAL A 103 -25.36 1.47 -30.23
C VAL A 103 -25.98 0.28 -29.51
N LEU A 104 -27.29 0.08 -29.63
CA LEU A 104 -27.98 -1.12 -29.11
C LEU A 104 -27.82 -2.30 -30.08
N PRO A 105 -27.56 -3.54 -29.61
CA PRO A 105 -27.56 -4.70 -30.49
C PRO A 105 -28.99 -5.14 -30.80
N THR A 106 -29.37 -5.09 -32.07
CA THR A 106 -30.56 -5.77 -32.61
C THR A 106 -30.30 -7.27 -32.69
N SER A 107 -31.17 -8.06 -32.06
CA SER A 107 -31.20 -9.52 -32.14
C SER A 107 -31.62 -9.99 -33.54
N THR A 108 -30.86 -10.90 -34.17
CA THR A 108 -31.33 -12.15 -34.79
C THR A 108 -30.22 -12.88 -35.55
N GLU A 109 -30.33 -14.22 -35.57
CA GLU A 109 -29.77 -15.22 -36.50
C GLU A 109 -28.63 -16.15 -36.00
N THR A 110 -29.03 -17.40 -35.73
CA THR A 110 -28.21 -18.63 -35.80
C THR A 110 -28.21 -19.19 -37.22
N PRO A 111 -27.13 -19.83 -37.70
CA PRO A 111 -27.09 -21.30 -37.84
C PRO A 111 -25.71 -21.91 -37.51
N ASP A 112 -25.59 -22.97 -36.73
CA ASP A 112 -25.77 -24.42 -37.02
C ASP A 112 -24.51 -25.14 -37.58
N SER A 113 -24.20 -26.27 -36.93
CA SER A 113 -23.31 -27.44 -37.15
C SER A 113 -22.28 -27.45 -38.30
N THR A 114 -21.14 -28.15 -38.33
CA THR A 114 -20.50 -29.25 -37.59
C THR A 114 -19.11 -29.45 -38.22
N LYS A 115 -18.08 -29.87 -37.46
CA LYS A 115 -17.21 -31.02 -37.81
C LYS A 115 -16.11 -31.28 -36.77
N ASP A 116 -16.08 -32.53 -36.38
CA ASP A 116 -15.25 -33.22 -35.39
C ASP A 116 -13.73 -33.20 -35.66
N HIS A 117 -12.93 -33.23 -34.58
CA HIS A 117 -12.11 -34.41 -34.24
C HIS A 117 -11.47 -34.28 -32.84
N GLN A 118 -12.00 -35.07 -31.90
CA GLN A 118 -11.33 -35.95 -30.92
C GLN A 118 -9.98 -35.50 -30.32
N THR A 119 -9.99 -35.01 -29.07
CA THR A 119 -9.67 -35.71 -27.81
C THR A 119 -8.22 -36.15 -27.60
N TYR A 120 -7.51 -35.38 -26.76
CA TYR A 120 -6.73 -35.93 -25.65
C TYR A 120 -7.17 -35.21 -24.36
N GLN A 121 -7.85 -35.96 -23.48
CA GLN A 121 -8.16 -35.50 -22.12
C GLN A 121 -6.96 -35.75 -21.21
N LEU A 122 -6.32 -34.68 -20.75
CA LEU A 122 -5.64 -34.67 -19.45
C LEU A 122 -6.56 -33.94 -18.47
N THR A 123 -7.27 -34.73 -17.68
CA THR A 123 -8.12 -34.27 -16.60
C THR A 123 -7.26 -33.70 -15.47
N ASN A 124 -7.27 -32.37 -15.33
CA ASN A 124 -7.36 -31.63 -14.06
C ASN A 124 -7.43 -30.13 -14.37
N GLN A 125 -8.63 -29.58 -14.29
CA GLN A 125 -8.93 -28.14 -14.38
C GLN A 125 -10.01 -27.81 -13.31
N PRO A 126 -10.09 -26.56 -12.82
CA PRO A 126 -10.16 -25.39 -13.67
C PRO A 126 -9.30 -24.20 -13.21
N TYR A 127 -8.16 -24.02 -13.87
CA TYR A 127 -7.75 -22.65 -14.23
C TYR A 127 -8.42 -22.37 -15.57
N GLN A 128 -9.39 -21.46 -15.55
CA GLN A 128 -10.20 -21.11 -16.73
C GLN A 128 -9.31 -20.88 -17.95
N HIS A 129 -9.63 -21.61 -19.01
CA HIS A 129 -9.17 -21.39 -20.36
C HIS A 129 -9.34 -19.91 -20.74
N TYR A 130 -8.25 -19.22 -21.06
CA TYR A 130 -8.28 -17.83 -21.48
C TYR A 130 -8.96 -17.75 -22.86
N GLN A 131 -10.22 -17.30 -22.87
CA GLN A 131 -10.92 -16.94 -24.09
C GLN A 131 -10.33 -15.61 -24.61
N PRO A 132 -10.14 -15.44 -25.93
CA PRO A 132 -9.82 -14.14 -26.51
C PRO A 132 -10.84 -13.09 -26.02
N TYR A 133 -10.36 -11.92 -25.63
CA TYR A 133 -11.20 -10.82 -25.14
C TYR A 133 -12.25 -10.48 -26.21
N GLN A 134 -13.49 -10.92 -26.02
CA GLN A 134 -14.65 -10.42 -26.75
C GLN A 134 -15.07 -9.13 -26.06
N GLU A 135 -15.20 -8.03 -26.81
CA GLU A 135 -15.77 -6.78 -26.32
C GLU A 135 -17.19 -7.05 -25.82
N ASN A 136 -17.32 -7.29 -24.52
CA ASN A 136 -18.60 -7.41 -23.87
C ASN A 136 -19.09 -5.99 -23.58
N THR A 137 -19.88 -5.42 -24.50
CA THR A 137 -20.42 -4.05 -24.48
C THR A 137 -21.44 -3.79 -23.37
N ASP A 138 -21.60 -4.72 -22.42
CA ASP A 138 -22.72 -4.75 -21.47
C ASP A 138 -22.33 -4.40 -20.02
N TYR A 139 -21.05 -4.11 -19.77
CA TYR A 139 -20.62 -3.56 -18.48
C TYR A 139 -20.56 -2.04 -18.55
N PRO A 140 -21.32 -1.29 -17.72
CA PRO A 140 -21.12 0.15 -17.61
C PRO A 140 -19.65 0.42 -17.28
N ASN A 141 -19.04 1.40 -17.95
CA ASN A 141 -17.69 1.90 -17.68
C ASN A 141 -17.56 2.33 -16.21
N TYR A 142 -17.30 1.37 -15.32
CA TYR A 142 -17.26 1.54 -13.88
C TYR A 142 -15.81 1.83 -13.50
N CYS A 143 -15.54 3.10 -13.14
CA CYS A 143 -14.18 3.61 -12.93
C CYS A 143 -13.93 3.98 -11.47
N ASP A 144 -13.95 2.98 -10.59
CA ASP A 144 -13.81 3.17 -9.15
C ASP A 144 -13.15 2.00 -8.43
N MET A 145 -12.32 1.22 -9.15
CA MET A 145 -11.44 0.24 -8.51
C MET A 145 -10.53 0.94 -7.51
N GLN A 146 -10.51 0.44 -6.27
CA GLN A 146 -9.72 1.00 -5.18
C GLN A 146 -8.46 0.15 -4.96
N LEU A 147 -7.54 0.68 -4.15
CA LEU A 147 -6.31 -0.04 -3.78
C LEU A 147 -6.64 -1.43 -3.23
N ASP A 148 -7.55 -1.47 -2.26
CA ASP A 148 -8.02 -2.70 -1.64
C ASP A 148 -9.56 -2.79 -1.77
N PRO A 149 -10.12 -3.93 -2.23
CA PRO A 149 -9.41 -5.17 -2.61
C PRO A 149 -8.99 -5.25 -4.08
N GLU A 150 -9.54 -4.43 -5.00
CA GLU A 150 -9.49 -4.71 -6.44
C GLU A 150 -8.07 -4.68 -7.00
N ILE A 151 -7.36 -3.57 -6.82
CA ILE A 151 -6.01 -3.39 -7.38
C ILE A 151 -5.02 -4.36 -6.73
N THR A 152 -5.08 -4.53 -5.40
CA THR A 152 -4.26 -5.51 -4.68
C THR A 152 -4.50 -6.94 -5.19
N ARG A 153 -5.77 -7.31 -5.46
CA ARG A 153 -6.09 -8.63 -6.02
C ARG A 153 -5.52 -8.80 -7.42
N ILE A 154 -5.63 -7.79 -8.30
CA ILE A 154 -5.07 -7.85 -9.66
C ILE A 154 -3.55 -8.03 -9.59
N LEU A 155 -2.85 -7.21 -8.80
CA LEU A 155 -1.40 -7.30 -8.66
C LEU A 155 -0.94 -8.64 -8.09
N ALA A 156 -1.71 -9.23 -7.17
CA ALA A 156 -1.37 -10.52 -6.58
C ALA A 156 -1.55 -11.70 -7.57
N HIS A 157 -2.59 -11.68 -8.40
CA HIS A 157 -3.01 -12.87 -9.19
C HIS A 157 -2.80 -12.76 -10.69
N SER A 158 -2.82 -11.54 -11.27
CA SER A 158 -2.62 -11.39 -12.71
C SER A 158 -1.19 -11.76 -13.10
N ARG A 159 -1.04 -12.35 -14.28
CA ARG A 159 0.25 -12.67 -14.92
C ARG A 159 0.35 -12.02 -16.31
N ILE A 160 -0.47 -11.00 -16.57
CA ILE A 160 -0.49 -10.24 -17.80
C ILE A 160 0.29 -8.94 -17.56
N GLU A 161 1.44 -8.79 -18.21
CA GLU A 161 2.37 -7.69 -17.94
C GLU A 161 1.72 -6.31 -18.18
N ASN A 162 1.01 -6.13 -19.29
CA ASN A 162 0.33 -4.88 -19.61
C ASN A 162 -0.75 -4.49 -18.59
N GLU A 163 -1.49 -5.48 -18.06
CA GLU A 163 -2.52 -5.23 -17.03
C GLU A 163 -1.85 -4.79 -15.72
N LEU A 164 -0.81 -5.52 -15.29
CA LEU A 164 -0.02 -5.19 -14.10
C LEU A 164 0.59 -3.79 -14.20
N LEU A 165 1.18 -3.46 -15.35
CA LEU A 165 1.76 -2.15 -15.61
C LEU A 165 0.70 -1.06 -15.56
N TYR A 166 -0.46 -1.28 -16.19
CA TYR A 166 -1.55 -0.32 -16.21
C TYR A 166 -2.07 -0.01 -14.81
N VAL A 167 -2.36 -1.01 -13.98
CA VAL A 167 -2.90 -0.76 -12.62
C VAL A 167 -1.85 -0.10 -11.72
N TRP A 168 -0.59 -0.54 -11.82
CA TRP A 168 0.53 0.01 -11.06
C TRP A 168 0.77 1.49 -11.39
N LYS A 169 0.71 1.83 -12.69
CA LYS A 169 0.92 3.19 -13.20
C LYS A 169 -0.29 4.08 -12.90
N SER A 170 -1.49 3.61 -13.21
CA SER A 170 -2.72 4.39 -13.01
C SER A 170 -2.94 4.76 -11.55
N PHE A 171 -2.65 3.85 -10.62
CA PHE A 171 -2.73 4.16 -9.18
C PHE A 171 -1.73 5.25 -8.77
N ARG A 172 -0.50 5.21 -9.29
CA ARG A 172 0.53 6.23 -9.05
C ARG A 172 0.16 7.58 -9.66
N ASP A 173 -0.36 7.58 -10.88
CA ASP A 173 -0.80 8.79 -11.58
C ASP A 173 -1.96 9.46 -10.83
N GLN A 174 -2.84 8.68 -10.20
CA GLN A 174 -3.97 9.21 -9.43
C GLN A 174 -3.61 9.70 -8.03
N THR A 175 -2.50 9.24 -7.45
CA THR A 175 -2.08 9.55 -6.08
C THR A 175 -0.88 10.50 -6.05
N GLY A 176 0.26 10.09 -6.62
CA GLY A 176 1.55 10.75 -6.50
C GLY A 176 1.54 12.25 -6.81
N PRO A 177 1.07 12.69 -7.99
CA PRO A 177 1.00 14.11 -8.35
C PRO A 177 0.21 14.96 -7.35
N LYS A 178 -0.92 14.44 -6.84
CA LYS A 178 -1.79 15.16 -5.87
C LYS A 178 -1.15 15.25 -4.48
N LEU A 179 -0.31 14.29 -4.13
CA LEU A 179 0.41 14.22 -2.86
C LEU A 179 1.69 15.07 -2.84
N LYS A 180 2.36 15.27 -3.99
CA LYS A 180 3.68 15.89 -4.08
C LYS A 180 3.81 17.20 -3.29
N ASN A 181 2.99 18.21 -3.60
CA ASN A 181 3.11 19.53 -2.97
C ASN A 181 2.73 19.51 -1.48
N ARG A 182 1.73 18.70 -1.11
CA ARG A 182 1.31 18.51 0.29
C ARG A 182 2.42 17.85 1.10
N PHE A 183 3.06 16.83 0.55
CA PHE A 183 4.17 16.15 1.19
C PHE A 183 5.37 17.09 1.39
N MET A 184 5.71 17.90 0.38
CA MET A 184 6.77 18.90 0.51
C MET A 184 6.48 19.89 1.63
N ARG A 185 5.24 20.39 1.72
CA ARG A 185 4.83 21.30 2.80
C ARG A 185 4.85 20.61 4.17
N TYR A 186 4.38 19.37 4.24
CA TYR A 186 4.45 18.55 5.45
C TYR A 186 5.90 18.39 5.93
N VAL A 187 6.85 18.09 5.05
CA VAL A 187 8.27 17.96 5.41
C VAL A 187 8.83 19.27 5.96
N GLN A 188 8.49 20.41 5.36
CA GLN A 188 8.90 21.73 5.88
C GLN A 188 8.41 21.96 7.31
N LEU A 189 7.11 21.74 7.56
CA LEU A 189 6.53 21.94 8.89
C LEU A 189 7.05 20.92 9.91
N ALA A 190 7.26 19.67 9.51
CA ALA A 190 7.83 18.64 10.36
C ALA A 190 9.26 18.98 10.78
N ASN A 191 10.09 19.46 9.84
CA ASN A 191 11.45 19.91 10.14
C ASN A 191 11.45 21.15 11.05
N GLU A 192 10.58 22.13 10.80
CA GLU A 192 10.46 23.30 11.68
C GLU A 192 10.08 22.88 13.11
N ALA A 193 9.16 21.95 13.26
CA ALA A 193 8.76 21.42 14.56
C ALA A 193 9.94 20.73 15.27
N ALA A 194 10.68 19.89 14.56
CA ALA A 194 11.82 19.14 15.09
C ALA A 194 12.97 20.08 15.53
N VAL A 195 13.27 21.10 14.73
CA VAL A 195 14.30 22.11 15.08
C VAL A 195 13.91 22.88 16.34
N LYS A 196 12.63 23.24 16.48
CA LYS A 196 12.13 23.92 17.68
C LYS A 196 12.22 23.08 18.95
N THR A 197 12.29 21.75 18.84
CA THR A 197 12.44 20.82 19.97
C THR A 197 13.87 20.32 20.17
N GLY A 198 14.84 20.89 19.45
CA GLY A 198 16.27 20.64 19.64
C GLY A 198 16.87 19.55 18.74
N PHE A 199 16.13 19.05 17.75
CA PHE A 199 16.64 18.09 16.77
C PHE A 199 17.19 18.78 15.51
N LYS A 200 18.02 18.07 14.75
CA LYS A 200 18.54 18.60 13.47
C LYS A 200 17.45 18.71 12.39
N ASP A 201 16.59 17.70 12.32
CA ASP A 201 15.50 17.57 11.35
C ASP A 201 14.47 16.53 11.84
N ALA A 202 13.36 16.37 11.11
CA ALA A 202 12.33 15.41 11.47
C ALA A 202 12.82 13.95 11.46
N GLY A 203 13.82 13.62 10.64
CA GLY A 203 14.41 12.28 10.61
C GLY A 203 15.25 12.00 11.85
N ASP A 204 15.96 13.02 12.36
CA ASP A 204 16.69 12.98 13.62
C ASP A 204 15.75 12.79 14.82
N GLN A 205 14.65 13.54 14.85
CA GLN A 205 13.57 13.35 15.83
C GLN A 205 13.00 11.92 15.79
N MET A 206 12.77 11.34 14.61
CA MET A 206 12.27 9.97 14.48
C MET A 206 13.26 8.93 15.04
N ARG A 207 14.56 9.09 14.75
CA ARG A 207 15.60 8.17 15.24
C ARG A 207 15.80 8.25 16.75
N ALA A 208 15.50 9.39 17.38
CA ALA A 208 15.57 9.55 18.82
C ALA A 208 14.62 8.62 19.62
N ALA A 209 13.65 7.97 18.95
CA ALA A 209 12.85 6.91 19.56
C ALA A 209 13.71 5.71 20.02
N TYR A 210 14.82 5.44 19.33
CA TYR A 210 15.72 4.31 19.61
C TYR A 210 16.79 4.61 20.66
N GLU A 211 17.02 5.89 20.98
CA GLU A 211 18.01 6.33 21.98
C GLU A 211 19.43 5.75 21.78
N ASP A 212 19.76 5.47 20.52
CA ASP A 212 21.03 4.90 20.11
C ASP A 212 21.73 5.87 19.13
N PRO A 213 22.86 6.49 19.52
CA PRO A 213 23.61 7.40 18.65
C PRO A 213 24.22 6.67 17.44
N SER A 214 24.41 5.36 17.52
CA SER A 214 24.95 4.50 16.46
C SER A 214 23.88 3.91 15.55
N PHE A 215 22.58 4.19 15.79
CA PHE A 215 21.45 3.54 15.12
C PHE A 215 21.61 3.44 13.59
N ARG A 216 22.05 4.52 12.93
CA ARG A 216 22.25 4.54 11.47
C ARG A 216 23.34 3.55 11.03
N ALA A 217 24.45 3.50 11.75
CA ALA A 217 25.55 2.58 11.46
C ALA A 217 25.12 1.13 11.69
N SER A 218 24.41 0.84 12.79
CA SER A 218 23.87 -0.49 13.09
C SER A 218 22.92 -0.99 11.99
N VAL A 219 22.02 -0.14 11.49
CA VAL A 219 21.12 -0.49 10.37
C VAL A 219 21.90 -0.73 9.07
N GLU A 220 22.91 0.09 8.77
CA GLU A 220 23.77 -0.08 7.60
C GLU A 220 24.59 -1.37 7.65
N GLU A 221 25.10 -1.74 8.83
CA GLU A 221 25.82 -2.99 9.05
C GLU A 221 24.91 -4.20 8.81
N ILE A 222 23.71 -4.22 9.41
CA ILE A 222 22.73 -5.29 9.20
C ILE A 222 22.35 -5.38 7.71
N TYR A 223 22.14 -4.25 7.05
CA TYR A 223 21.85 -4.22 5.61
C TYR A 223 22.98 -4.87 4.80
N ASN A 224 24.24 -4.54 5.10
CA ASN A 224 25.41 -5.11 4.43
C ASN A 224 25.53 -6.63 4.64
N GLN A 225 25.13 -7.15 5.80
CA GLN A 225 25.07 -8.59 6.07
C GLN A 225 23.97 -9.29 5.25
N ILE A 226 22.85 -8.62 4.97
CA ILE A 226 21.71 -9.17 4.20
C ILE A 226 21.95 -9.09 2.69
N ILE A 227 22.68 -8.08 2.20
CA ILE A 227 22.90 -7.82 0.77
C ILE A 227 23.31 -9.06 -0.03
N PRO A 228 24.29 -9.89 0.39
CA PRO A 228 24.72 -11.05 -0.38
C PRO A 228 23.58 -12.03 -0.65
N LEU A 229 22.78 -12.35 0.38
CA LEU A 229 21.62 -13.22 0.26
C LEU A 229 20.54 -12.57 -0.62
N TYR A 230 20.24 -11.29 -0.39
CA TYR A 230 19.26 -10.56 -1.19
C TYR A 230 19.63 -10.54 -2.68
N LYS A 231 20.91 -10.35 -3.02
CA LYS A 231 21.39 -10.37 -4.41
C LYS A 231 21.19 -11.73 -5.08
N GLN A 232 21.40 -12.84 -4.36
CA GLN A 232 21.14 -14.18 -4.90
C GLN A 232 19.65 -14.40 -5.15
N LEU A 233 18.80 -14.07 -4.16
CA LEU A 233 17.35 -14.14 -4.30
C LEU A 233 16.85 -13.27 -5.45
N PHE A 234 17.29 -12.01 -5.51
CA PHE A 234 16.98 -11.05 -6.57
C PHE A 234 17.35 -11.61 -7.95
N THR A 235 18.57 -12.14 -8.09
CA THR A 235 19.05 -12.69 -9.36
C THR A 235 18.22 -13.90 -9.80
N TYR A 236 17.90 -14.79 -8.86
CA TYR A 236 17.05 -15.95 -9.11
C TYR A 236 15.63 -15.55 -9.56
N VAL A 237 14.99 -14.63 -8.82
CA VAL A 237 13.66 -14.12 -9.14
C VAL A 237 13.67 -13.41 -10.50
N ARG A 238 14.66 -12.54 -10.77
CA ARG A 238 14.81 -11.86 -12.07
C ARG A 238 14.89 -12.87 -13.21
N ARG A 239 15.68 -13.94 -13.05
CA ARG A 239 15.79 -15.00 -14.06
C ARG A 239 14.45 -15.70 -14.30
N LYS A 240 13.68 -16.01 -13.26
CA LYS A 240 12.35 -16.63 -13.39
C LYS A 240 11.35 -15.70 -14.09
N LEU A 241 11.35 -14.41 -13.73
CA LEU A 241 10.49 -13.42 -14.38
C LEU A 241 10.89 -13.20 -15.85
N LEU A 242 12.19 -13.17 -16.17
CA LEU A 242 12.68 -13.12 -17.54
C LEU A 242 12.16 -14.31 -18.38
N LEU A 243 12.19 -15.52 -17.83
CA LEU A 243 11.64 -16.70 -18.51
C LEU A 243 10.12 -16.60 -18.74
N ARG A 244 9.39 -15.95 -17.82
CA ARG A 244 7.92 -15.83 -17.90
C ARG A 244 7.46 -14.72 -18.85
N TYR A 245 8.13 -13.57 -18.83
CA TYR A 245 7.69 -12.34 -19.49
C TYR A 245 8.54 -11.95 -20.70
N GLY A 246 9.72 -12.56 -20.88
CA GLY A 246 10.63 -12.26 -21.97
C GLY A 246 11.54 -11.05 -21.69
N ASP A 247 12.51 -10.88 -22.59
CA ASP A 247 13.56 -9.86 -22.54
C ASP A 247 13.05 -8.43 -22.78
N LYS A 248 11.95 -8.29 -23.53
CA LYS A 248 11.28 -6.99 -23.75
C LYS A 248 10.72 -6.39 -22.46
N SER A 249 10.24 -7.22 -21.53
CA SER A 249 9.67 -6.76 -20.27
C SER A 249 10.68 -6.77 -19.13
N VAL A 250 11.59 -7.74 -19.09
CA VAL A 250 12.58 -7.87 -18.01
C VAL A 250 13.98 -7.91 -18.60
N ARG A 251 14.84 -6.98 -18.19
CA ARG A 251 16.24 -7.00 -18.60
C ARG A 251 17.05 -8.04 -17.82
N PRO A 252 17.92 -8.84 -18.45
CA PRO A 252 18.75 -9.83 -17.76
C PRO A 252 19.81 -9.20 -16.84
N ASP A 253 20.23 -7.98 -17.14
CA ASP A 253 21.28 -7.22 -16.45
C ASP A 253 20.73 -6.06 -15.60
N GLY A 254 19.43 -5.78 -15.69
CA GLY A 254 18.79 -4.60 -15.09
C GLY A 254 18.04 -4.85 -13.77
N PRO A 255 17.41 -3.80 -13.21
CA PRO A 255 16.49 -3.96 -12.09
C PRO A 255 15.24 -4.77 -12.50
N ILE A 256 14.55 -5.35 -11.53
CA ILE A 256 13.25 -6.00 -11.77
C ILE A 256 12.17 -4.90 -11.88
N PRO A 257 11.31 -4.91 -12.91
CA PRO A 257 10.16 -4.01 -12.97
C PRO A 257 9.23 -4.19 -11.76
N ALA A 258 8.95 -3.11 -11.04
CA ALA A 258 8.27 -3.16 -9.75
C ALA A 258 6.82 -3.69 -9.81
N HIS A 259 6.15 -3.56 -10.96
CA HIS A 259 4.78 -4.04 -11.17
C HIS A 259 4.68 -5.58 -11.30
N LEU A 260 5.80 -6.28 -11.47
CA LEU A 260 5.85 -7.73 -11.65
C LEU A 260 6.03 -8.52 -10.35
N LEU A 261 6.06 -7.85 -9.20
CA LEU A 261 6.45 -8.44 -7.91
C LEU A 261 5.26 -8.76 -7.00
N GLY A 262 4.04 -8.80 -7.54
CA GLY A 262 2.87 -9.31 -6.81
C GLY A 262 2.28 -8.34 -5.79
N ASN A 263 2.78 -7.10 -5.74
CA ASN A 263 2.44 -6.09 -4.74
C ASN A 263 2.65 -4.67 -5.31
N MET A 264 1.81 -3.71 -4.90
CA MET A 264 1.82 -2.32 -5.40
C MET A 264 3.18 -1.63 -5.24
N TRP A 265 3.93 -1.92 -4.19
CA TRP A 265 5.22 -1.30 -3.87
C TRP A 265 6.39 -2.26 -3.97
N ALA A 266 6.17 -3.49 -4.45
CA ALA A 266 7.17 -4.55 -4.46
C ALA A 266 7.81 -4.83 -3.08
N GLN A 267 7.11 -4.52 -1.98
CA GLN A 267 7.64 -4.66 -0.62
C GLN A 267 7.63 -6.11 -0.12
N ASN A 268 6.83 -6.97 -0.76
CA ASN A 268 6.71 -8.39 -0.46
C ASN A 268 6.40 -9.14 -1.77
N TRP A 269 7.13 -10.23 -2.03
CA TRP A 269 7.05 -11.01 -3.28
C TRP A 269 6.32 -12.35 -3.11
N LYS A 270 5.63 -12.57 -2.00
CA LYS A 270 4.89 -13.81 -1.71
C LYS A 270 3.86 -14.13 -2.80
N SER A 271 3.22 -13.13 -3.39
CA SER A 271 2.14 -13.34 -4.38
C SER A 271 2.64 -13.89 -5.72
N ILE A 272 3.96 -13.93 -5.97
CA ILE A 272 4.55 -14.51 -7.19
C ILE A 272 5.22 -15.87 -6.94
N MET A 273 4.94 -16.52 -5.80
CA MET A 273 5.54 -17.81 -5.44
C MET A 273 5.29 -18.89 -6.51
N ASP A 274 4.15 -18.87 -7.19
CA ASP A 274 3.84 -19.72 -8.35
C ASP A 274 4.84 -19.59 -9.50
N LEU A 275 5.42 -18.40 -9.70
CA LEU A 275 6.40 -18.15 -10.77
C LEU A 275 7.82 -18.55 -10.38
N VAL A 276 8.14 -18.45 -9.09
CA VAL A 276 9.52 -18.57 -8.60
C VAL A 276 9.78 -19.83 -7.80
N MET A 277 8.78 -20.68 -7.58
CA MET A 277 8.97 -21.93 -6.84
C MET A 277 10.03 -22.81 -7.53
N PRO A 278 11.11 -23.23 -6.81
CA PRO A 278 12.14 -24.08 -7.39
C PRO A 278 11.62 -25.45 -7.84
N PHE A 279 10.71 -26.03 -7.06
CA PHE A 279 10.13 -27.36 -7.26
C PHE A 279 8.60 -27.28 -7.19
N PRO A 280 7.91 -26.86 -8.27
CA PRO A 280 6.46 -26.61 -8.25
C PRO A 280 5.62 -27.88 -8.04
N GLN A 281 6.20 -29.05 -8.30
CA GLN A 281 5.54 -30.35 -8.11
C GLN A 281 5.74 -30.92 -6.70
N ALA A 282 6.55 -30.28 -5.86
CA ALA A 282 6.71 -30.70 -4.48
C ALA A 282 5.46 -30.29 -3.67
N PRO A 283 4.92 -31.16 -2.81
CA PRO A 283 3.76 -30.84 -2.00
C PRO A 283 4.08 -29.70 -1.02
N ASN A 284 3.29 -28.63 -1.05
CA ASN A 284 3.28 -27.65 0.02
C ASN A 284 2.44 -28.19 1.18
N VAL A 285 2.91 -27.98 2.40
CA VAL A 285 2.13 -28.30 3.60
C VAL A 285 1.03 -27.25 3.73
N ASP A 286 -0.17 -27.57 3.25
CA ASP A 286 -1.39 -26.81 3.52
C ASP A 286 -2.26 -27.59 4.52
N VAL A 287 -2.40 -27.03 5.72
CA VAL A 287 -3.17 -27.64 6.81
C VAL A 287 -4.62 -27.13 6.86
N THR A 288 -5.05 -26.28 5.91
CA THR A 288 -6.38 -25.65 5.94
C THR A 288 -7.50 -26.69 5.97
N SER A 289 -7.42 -27.72 5.12
CA SER A 289 -8.40 -28.81 5.10
C SER A 289 -8.43 -29.60 6.41
N GLU A 290 -7.26 -29.78 7.04
CA GLU A 290 -7.13 -30.46 8.32
C GLU A 290 -7.69 -29.61 9.48
N MET A 291 -7.45 -28.30 9.47
CA MET A 291 -8.04 -27.36 10.42
C MET A 291 -9.57 -27.34 10.31
N LEU A 292 -10.11 -27.31 9.08
CA LEU A 292 -11.55 -27.40 8.84
C LEU A 292 -12.12 -28.75 9.32
N ARG A 293 -11.39 -29.86 9.05
CA ARG A 293 -11.77 -31.20 9.50
C ARG A 293 -11.82 -31.30 11.03
N GLN A 294 -10.88 -30.67 11.73
CA GLN A 294 -10.83 -30.62 13.19
C GLN A 294 -11.76 -29.57 13.81
N GLY A 295 -12.50 -28.81 12.99
CA GLY A 295 -13.46 -27.81 13.47
C GLY A 295 -12.80 -26.57 14.11
N PHE A 296 -11.59 -26.21 13.69
CA PHE A 296 -10.96 -24.97 14.14
C PHE A 296 -11.80 -23.77 13.73
N THR A 297 -12.21 -22.96 14.71
CA THR A 297 -12.88 -21.67 14.50
C THR A 297 -11.95 -20.52 14.93
N PRO A 298 -12.09 -19.32 14.35
CA PRO A 298 -11.47 -18.13 14.92
C PRO A 298 -11.86 -17.96 16.40
N LEU A 299 -10.91 -17.48 17.22
CA LEU A 299 -11.15 -17.12 18.63
C LEU A 299 -11.97 -15.84 18.75
#